data_AF-A0A956U6B9-F1
#
_entry.id   AF-A0A956U6B9-F1
#
_cell.length_a   1.000
_cell.length_b   1.000
_cell.length_c   1.000
_cell.angle_alpha   90.00
_cell.angle_beta   90.00
_cell.angle_gamma   90.00
#
_symmetry.space_group_name_H-M   'P 1'
#
loop_
_entity.id
_entity.type
_entity.pdbx_description
1 polymer ?
#
loop_
_entity_poly.entity_id
_entity_poly.type
_entity_poly.pdbx_seq_one_letter_code
_entity_poly.pdbx_strand_id
1 'polypeptide(L)'
;MTYWGDSPWDNDCAADWCTDVFGKTKLHEEIGACLEQELTEESRDEIRAAIMMFILLGRVYVYDTETYSRHATLALKQARELLKHWLEGGWDNDSEIGESISHEIKILERRMKSTPEYIDQPEEALVAYWSRWM
;
A
#
# COMPACT_ATOMS: atom_id res chain seq x y z
N MET A 1 -13.67 -24.33 -9.93
CA MET A 1 -12.47 -23.52 -9.70
C MET A 1 -12.93 -22.08 -9.66
N THR A 2 -13.32 -21.63 -8.48
CA THR A 2 -13.96 -20.34 -8.21
C THR A 2 -12.90 -19.24 -8.32
N TYR A 3 -13.10 -18.33 -9.26
CA TYR A 3 -12.28 -17.15 -9.50
C TYR A 3 -12.64 -16.12 -8.43
N TRP A 4 -11.73 -15.79 -7.50
CA TRP A 4 -12.01 -14.86 -6.40
C TRP A 4 -11.79 -13.39 -6.78
N GLY A 5 -12.14 -12.96 -8.00
CA GLY A 5 -12.07 -11.55 -8.43
C GLY A 5 -11.37 -11.35 -9.78
N ASP A 6 -11.47 -10.14 -10.37
CA ASP A 6 -11.04 -9.85 -11.74
C ASP A 6 -9.50 -9.76 -11.94
N SER A 7 -8.74 -9.70 -10.85
CA SER A 7 -7.30 -9.42 -10.88
C SER A 7 -6.45 -10.70 -10.90
N PRO A 8 -5.21 -10.67 -11.43
CA PRO A 8 -4.39 -11.88 -11.58
C PRO A 8 -3.94 -12.53 -10.26
N TRP A 9 -4.05 -11.82 -9.14
CA TRP A 9 -3.74 -12.28 -7.77
C TRP A 9 -4.98 -12.66 -6.97
N ASP A 10 -6.17 -12.58 -7.57
CA ASP A 10 -7.45 -12.92 -6.97
C ASP A 10 -7.71 -14.45 -7.02
N ASN A 11 -6.65 -15.26 -7.07
CA ASN A 11 -6.72 -16.71 -6.86
C ASN A 11 -5.67 -17.12 -5.84
N ASP A 12 -6.00 -18.11 -5.01
CA ASP A 12 -5.16 -18.52 -3.88
C ASP A 12 -3.73 -18.87 -4.31
N CYS A 13 -3.56 -19.63 -5.40
CA CYS A 13 -2.24 -20.01 -5.90
C CYS A 13 -1.38 -18.80 -6.33
N ALA A 14 -2.01 -17.75 -6.87
CA ALA A 14 -1.32 -16.53 -7.28
C ALA A 14 -0.99 -15.64 -6.08
N ALA A 15 -1.85 -15.58 -5.06
CA ALA A 15 -1.57 -14.90 -3.81
C ALA A 15 -0.41 -15.58 -3.05
N ASP A 16 -0.40 -16.92 -2.99
CA ASP A 16 0.70 -17.70 -2.43
C ASP A 16 2.02 -17.44 -3.16
N TRP A 17 2.00 -17.46 -4.49
CA TRP A 17 3.20 -17.16 -5.29
C TRP A 17 3.72 -15.74 -5.03
N CYS A 18 2.83 -14.74 -4.93
CA CYS A 18 3.23 -13.37 -4.59
C CYS A 18 3.88 -13.31 -3.21
N THR A 19 3.28 -13.95 -2.21
CA THR A 19 3.82 -14.04 -0.85
C THR A 19 5.23 -14.67 -0.85
N ASP A 20 5.40 -15.75 -1.61
CA ASP A 20 6.68 -16.43 -1.80
C ASP A 20 7.76 -15.53 -2.42
N VAL A 21 7.41 -14.78 -3.45
CA VAL A 21 8.33 -13.83 -4.12
C VAL A 21 8.76 -12.74 -3.15
N PHE A 22 7.82 -12.17 -2.40
CA PHE A 22 8.09 -11.11 -1.43
C PHE A 22 8.94 -11.61 -0.26
N GLY A 23 8.70 -12.83 0.23
CA GLY A 23 9.50 -13.46 1.27
C GLY A 23 10.95 -13.73 0.82
N LYS A 24 11.15 -14.19 -0.43
CA LYS A 24 12.49 -14.48 -0.98
C LYS A 24 13.30 -13.22 -1.29
N THR A 25 12.64 -12.20 -1.83
CA THR A 25 13.31 -10.96 -2.28
C THR A 25 13.51 -9.95 -1.16
N LYS A 26 12.77 -10.07 -0.05
CA LYS A 26 12.73 -9.06 1.03
C LYS A 26 12.32 -7.68 0.53
N LEU A 27 11.65 -7.60 -0.63
CA LEU A 27 11.31 -6.35 -1.28
C LEU A 27 10.49 -5.43 -0.37
N HIS A 28 9.57 -5.99 0.42
CA HIS A 28 8.79 -5.21 1.38
C HIS A 28 9.65 -4.60 2.50
N GLU A 29 10.67 -5.31 2.98
CA GLU A 29 11.60 -4.82 4.00
C GLU A 29 12.40 -3.63 3.46
N GLU A 30 12.91 -3.73 2.22
CA GLU A 30 13.64 -2.65 1.54
C GLU A 30 12.76 -1.41 1.31
N ILE A 31 11.51 -1.61 0.89
CA ILE A 31 10.53 -0.52 0.77
C ILE A 31 10.31 0.14 2.14
N GLY A 32 10.10 -0.66 3.19
CA GLY A 32 9.90 -0.15 4.55
C GLY A 32 11.10 0.66 5.04
N ALA A 33 12.31 0.12 4.88
CA ALA A 33 13.55 0.76 5.28
C ALA A 33 13.76 2.10 4.55
N CYS A 34 13.48 2.15 3.24
CA CYS A 34 13.56 3.39 2.47
C CYS A 34 12.52 4.43 2.94
N LEU A 35 11.30 4.01 3.23
CA LEU A 35 10.25 4.91 3.74
C LEU A 35 10.53 5.45 5.15
N GLU A 36 11.36 4.77 5.94
CA GLU A 36 11.80 5.22 7.27
C GLU A 36 12.94 6.25 7.21
N GLN A 37 13.58 6.44 6.05
CA GLN A 37 14.65 7.41 5.88
C GLN A 37 14.16 8.85 6.03
N GLU A 38 15.07 9.73 6.44
CA GLU A 38 14.82 11.16 6.41
C GLU A 38 14.73 11.67 4.96
N LEU A 39 13.77 12.56 4.70
CA LEU A 39 13.65 13.19 3.39
C LEU A 39 14.75 14.24 3.22
N THR A 40 15.63 14.00 2.26
CA THR A 40 16.72 14.90 1.86
C THR A 40 16.76 15.02 0.34
N GLU A 41 17.54 15.97 -0.18
CA GLU A 41 17.77 16.09 -1.63
C GLU A 41 18.32 14.81 -2.26
N GLU A 42 19.13 14.05 -1.52
CA GLU A 42 19.76 12.81 -2.00
C GLU A 42 18.82 11.60 -1.93
N SER A 43 17.91 11.56 -0.95
CA SER A 43 16.99 10.44 -0.73
C SER A 43 15.61 10.62 -1.38
N ARG A 44 15.23 11.84 -1.80
CA ARG A 44 13.88 12.14 -2.30
C ARG A 44 13.41 11.24 -3.45
N ASP A 45 14.31 10.91 -4.37
CA ASP A 45 13.98 10.12 -5.56
C ASP A 45 13.83 8.63 -5.19
N GLU A 46 14.64 8.12 -4.26
CA GLU A 46 14.52 6.77 -3.71
C GLU A 46 13.23 6.62 -2.91
N ILE A 47 12.90 7.59 -2.04
CA ILE A 47 11.67 7.61 -1.26
C ILE A 47 10.45 7.63 -2.19
N ARG A 48 10.48 8.45 -3.24
CA ARG A 48 9.41 8.47 -4.25
C ARG A 48 9.28 7.13 -4.98
N ALA A 49 10.40 6.49 -5.34
CA ALA A 49 10.39 5.17 -5.93
C ALA A 49 9.80 4.10 -4.99
N ALA A 50 10.13 4.13 -3.70
CA ALA A 50 9.58 3.24 -2.69
C ALA A 50 8.05 3.42 -2.53
N ILE A 51 7.56 4.66 -2.53
CA ILE A 51 6.11 4.97 -2.54
C ILE A 51 5.44 4.35 -3.77
N MET A 52 6.02 4.53 -4.95
CA MET A 52 5.45 3.98 -6.19
C MET A 52 5.45 2.45 -6.20
N MET A 53 6.51 1.82 -5.71
CA MET A 53 6.58 0.37 -5.56
C MET A 53 5.52 -0.15 -4.57
N PHE A 54 5.33 0.54 -3.44
CA PHE A 54 4.24 0.23 -2.51
C PHE A 54 2.86 0.44 -3.13
N ILE A 55 2.67 1.48 -3.94
CA ILE A 55 1.42 1.69 -4.66
C ILE A 55 1.16 0.53 -5.64
N LEU A 56 2.14 0.14 -6.44
CA LEU A 56 1.95 -0.90 -7.45
C LEU A 56 1.74 -2.29 -6.83
N LEU A 57 2.53 -2.63 -5.80
CA LEU A 57 2.62 -4.00 -5.29
C LEU A 57 2.03 -4.19 -3.89
N GLY A 58 1.84 -3.11 -3.13
CA GLY A 58 1.27 -3.15 -1.80
C GLY A 58 -0.20 -3.57 -1.85
N ARG A 59 -0.44 -4.81 -1.38
CA ARG A 59 -1.76 -5.41 -1.21
C ARG A 59 -1.79 -6.25 0.07
N VAL A 60 -2.95 -6.32 0.72
CA VAL A 60 -3.15 -6.98 2.03
C VAL A 60 -2.99 -8.51 1.97
N TYR A 61 -2.99 -9.12 0.78
CA TYR A 61 -2.73 -10.55 0.57
C TYR A 61 -1.29 -10.84 0.10
N VAL A 62 -0.46 -9.80 -0.02
CA VAL A 62 0.99 -9.92 -0.32
C VAL A 62 1.83 -9.51 0.89
N TYR A 63 1.30 -8.58 1.68
CA TYR A 63 1.83 -8.13 2.96
C TYR A 63 0.98 -8.71 4.08
N ASP A 64 1.55 -9.00 5.24
CA ASP A 64 0.72 -9.14 6.44
C ASP A 64 0.03 -7.80 6.76
N THR A 65 -1.13 -7.88 7.43
CA THR A 65 -2.00 -6.71 7.64
C THR A 65 -1.34 -5.60 8.46
N GLU A 66 -0.48 -5.96 9.42
CA GLU A 66 0.22 -4.98 10.27
C GLU A 66 1.29 -4.23 9.47
N THR A 67 2.14 -4.97 8.75
CA THR A 67 3.19 -4.38 7.89
C THR A 67 2.59 -3.54 6.78
N TYR A 68 1.50 -4.01 6.15
CA TYR A 68 0.80 -3.22 5.13
C TYR A 68 0.34 -1.87 5.69
N SER A 69 -0.33 -1.88 6.84
CA SER A 69 -0.88 -0.67 7.48
C SER A 69 0.24 0.29 7.88
N ARG A 70 1.34 -0.25 8.43
CA ARG A 70 2.54 0.52 8.76
C ARG A 70 3.13 1.19 7.52
N HIS A 71 3.36 0.44 6.45
CA HIS A 71 3.97 0.96 5.22
C HIS A 71 3.04 1.95 4.50
N ALA A 72 1.72 1.72 4.51
CA ALA A 72 0.75 2.67 3.97
C ALA A 72 0.82 4.02 4.71
N THR A 73 0.94 3.99 6.04
CA THR A 73 1.06 5.19 6.88
C THR A 73 2.38 5.92 6.60
N LEU A 74 3.50 5.18 6.53
CA LEU A 74 4.81 5.76 6.20
C LEU A 74 4.84 6.36 4.79
N ALA A 75 4.32 5.63 3.80
CA ALA A 75 4.24 6.10 2.42
C ALA A 75 3.40 7.37 2.29
N LEU A 76 2.24 7.44 2.97
CA LEU A 76 1.41 8.65 2.94
C LEU A 76 2.11 9.83 3.62
N LYS A 77 2.80 9.60 4.74
CA LYS A 77 3.60 10.63 5.41
C LYS A 77 4.68 11.16 4.47
N GLN A 78 5.48 10.28 3.88
CA GLN A 78 6.56 10.67 2.97
C GLN A 78 6.04 11.36 1.71
N ALA A 79 4.94 10.88 1.12
CA ALA A 79 4.35 11.53 -0.05
C ALA A 79 3.91 12.98 0.24
N ARG A 80 3.40 13.25 1.44
CA ARG A 80 3.06 14.62 1.87
C ARG A 80 4.30 15.49 2.08
N GLU A 81 5.37 14.94 2.64
CA GLU A 81 6.65 15.66 2.76
C GLU A 81 7.28 15.93 1.38
N LEU A 82 7.23 14.99 0.44
CA LEU A 82 7.67 15.18 -0.95
C LEU A 82 6.86 16.30 -1.63
N LEU A 83 5.54 16.36 -1.42
CA LEU A 83 4.70 17.42 -1.97
C LEU A 83 5.08 18.78 -1.38
N LYS A 84 5.37 18.83 -0.08
CA LYS A 84 5.84 20.05 0.58
C LYS A 84 7.21 20.48 0.03
N HIS A 85 8.14 19.54 -0.13
CA HIS A 85 9.45 19.77 -0.74
C HIS A 85 9.34 20.34 -2.16
N TRP A 86 8.44 19.78 -2.97
CA TRP A 86 8.13 20.31 -4.29
C TRP A 86 7.58 21.74 -4.23
N LEU A 87 6.63 22.04 -3.34
CA LEU A 87 6.09 23.40 -3.15
C LEU A 87 7.16 24.43 -2.73
N GLU A 88 8.23 23.98 -2.07
CA GLU A 88 9.36 24.80 -1.64
C GLU A 88 10.41 25.01 -2.76
N GLY A 89 10.22 24.40 -3.94
CA GLY A 89 11.12 24.53 -5.09
C GLY A 89 11.85 23.24 -5.49
N GLY A 90 11.60 22.11 -4.82
CA GLY A 90 12.15 20.82 -5.19
C GLY A 90 11.81 20.42 -6.63
N TRP A 91 12.73 19.72 -7.29
CA TRP A 91 12.64 19.38 -8.73
C TRP A 91 12.30 20.57 -9.63
N ASP A 92 12.84 21.76 -9.32
CA ASP A 92 12.62 22.99 -10.09
C ASP A 92 11.14 23.34 -10.31
N ASN A 93 10.25 22.92 -9.38
CA ASN A 93 8.80 23.04 -9.49
C ASN A 93 8.20 22.38 -10.74
N ASP A 94 8.76 21.25 -11.20
CA ASP A 94 8.20 20.48 -12.31
C ASP A 94 6.74 20.10 -12.01
N SER A 95 5.81 20.58 -12.83
CA SER A 95 4.37 20.37 -12.64
C SER A 95 3.98 18.90 -12.74
N GLU A 96 4.63 18.11 -13.60
CA GLU A 96 4.32 16.69 -13.76
C GLU A 96 4.65 15.91 -12.48
N ILE A 97 5.74 16.28 -11.81
CA ILE A 97 6.14 15.68 -10.53
C ILE A 97 5.13 16.04 -9.43
N GLY A 98 4.77 17.32 -9.31
CA GLY A 98 3.77 17.77 -8.33
C GLY A 98 2.40 17.11 -8.51
N GLU A 99 1.96 16.96 -9.77
CA GLU A 99 0.71 16.27 -10.11
C GLU A 99 0.78 14.77 -9.80
N SER A 100 1.90 14.11 -10.10
CA SER A 100 2.14 12.70 -9.78
C SER A 100 2.07 12.45 -8.27
N ILE A 101 2.81 13.22 -7.48
CA ILE A 101 2.82 13.09 -6.00
C ILE A 101 1.41 13.32 -5.44
N SER A 102 0.69 14.32 -5.97
CA SER A 102 -0.70 14.58 -5.58
C SER A 102 -1.63 13.41 -5.91
N HIS A 103 -1.41 12.72 -7.04
CA HIS A 103 -2.17 11.53 -7.42
C HIS A 103 -1.84 10.35 -6.50
N GLU A 104 -0.57 10.13 -6.21
CA GLU A 104 -0.07 9.08 -5.30
C GLU A 104 -0.69 9.22 -3.89
N ILE A 105 -0.73 10.45 -3.35
CA ILE A 105 -1.41 10.76 -2.08
C ILE A 105 -2.87 10.33 -2.10
N LYS A 106 -3.62 10.65 -3.17
CA LYS A 106 -5.04 10.27 -3.28
C LYS A 106 -5.24 8.76 -3.28
N ILE A 107 -4.34 8.01 -3.94
CA ILE A 107 -4.38 6.54 -3.94
C ILE A 107 -4.15 6.02 -2.52
N LEU A 108 -3.13 6.52 -1.82
CA LEU A 108 -2.79 6.08 -0.46
C LEU A 108 -3.91 6.42 0.54
N GLU A 109 -4.48 7.63 0.46
CA GLU A 109 -5.63 8.02 1.29
C GLU A 109 -6.85 7.12 1.06
N ARG A 110 -7.12 6.74 -0.19
CA ARG A 110 -8.20 5.81 -0.51
C ARG A 110 -7.95 4.44 0.11
N ARG A 111 -6.71 3.94 0.05
CA ARG A 111 -6.32 2.64 0.65
C ARG A 111 -6.46 2.62 2.16
N MET A 112 -6.10 3.72 2.83
CA MET A 112 -6.26 3.84 4.27
C MET A 112 -7.75 3.89 4.66
N LYS A 113 -8.59 4.60 3.90
CA LYS A 113 -10.05 4.62 4.13
C LYS A 113 -10.74 3.30 3.83
N SER A 114 -10.22 2.53 2.88
CA SER A 114 -10.78 1.24 2.47
C SER A 114 -10.23 0.05 3.25
N THR A 115 -9.32 0.26 4.20
CA THR A 115 -8.91 -0.81 5.13
C THR A 115 -10.09 -1.00 6.07
N PRO A 116 -10.86 -2.10 5.97
CA PRO A 116 -11.92 -2.33 6.91
C PRO A 116 -11.24 -2.52 8.27
N GLU A 117 -11.61 -1.69 9.26
CA GLU A 117 -11.51 -2.11 10.65
C GLU A 117 -12.07 -3.53 10.69
N TYR A 118 -11.30 -4.47 11.23
CA TYR A 118 -11.79 -5.82 11.46
C TYR A 118 -13.00 -5.68 12.39
N ILE A 119 -14.20 -5.61 11.81
CA ILE A 119 -15.45 -5.65 12.55
C ILE A 119 -15.46 -7.08 13.06
N ASP A 120 -15.13 -7.23 14.34
CA ASP A 120 -15.41 -8.42 15.13
C ASP A 120 -16.93 -8.61 15.10
N GLN A 121 -17.43 -9.21 14.01
CA GLN A 121 -18.81 -9.59 13.93
C GLN A 121 -18.96 -10.77 14.89
N PRO A 122 -19.76 -10.64 15.96
CA PRO A 122 -19.93 -11.74 16.91
C PRO A 122 -20.34 -12.98 16.13
N GLU A 123 -19.79 -14.15 16.48
CA GLU A 123 -20.04 -15.44 15.80
C GLU A 123 -21.54 -15.68 15.52
N GLU A 124 -22.42 -15.16 16.36
CA GLU A 124 -23.87 -15.18 16.21
C GLU A 124 -24.37 -14.58 14.88
N ALA A 125 -23.74 -13.51 14.37
CA ALA A 125 -24.13 -12.86 13.12
C ALA A 125 -23.77 -13.71 11.89
N LEU A 126 -22.64 -14.42 11.94
CA LEU A 126 -22.24 -15.35 10.89
C LEU A 126 -23.13 -16.60 10.90
N VAL A 127 -23.41 -17.16 12.08
CA VAL A 127 -24.32 -18.31 12.22
C VAL A 127 -25.72 -17.99 11.70
N ALA A 128 -26.25 -16.80 12.01
CA ALA A 128 -27.56 -16.34 11.53
C ALA A 128 -27.62 -16.14 10.00
N TYR A 129 -26.51 -15.73 9.38
CA TYR A 129 -26.42 -15.57 7.94
C TYR A 129 -26.48 -16.92 7.21
N TRP A 130 -25.74 -17.92 7.67
CA TRP A 130 -25.71 -19.27 7.06
C TRP A 130 -26.99 -20.07 7.30
N SER A 131 -27.63 -19.91 8.45
CA SER A 131 -28.91 -20.57 8.76
C SER A 131 -30.12 -19.98 8.02
N ARG A 132 -29.96 -18.86 7.32
CA ARG A 132 -31.00 -18.29 6.45
C ARG A 132 -31.03 -18.91 5.04
N TRP A 133 -30.00 -19.68 4.68
CA TRP A 133 -29.86 -20.33 3.38
C TRP A 133 -29.84 -21.87 3.45
N MET A 134 -30.10 -22.43 4.64
CA MET A 134 -30.42 -23.85 4.88
C MET A 134 -31.91 -23.99 5.19
#